data_AF-A0A9W4DPP5-F1
#
_entry.id   AF-A0A9W4DPP5-F1
#
_cell.length_a   1.000
_cell.length_b   1.000
_cell.length_c   1.000
_cell.angle_alpha   90.00
_cell.angle_beta   90.00
_cell.angle_gamma   90.00
#
_symmetry.space_group_name_H-M   'P 1'
#
loop_
_entity.id
_entity.type
_entity.pdbx_description
1 polymer ?
#
loop_
_entity_poly.entity_id
_entity_poly.type
_entity_poly.pdbx_seq_one_letter_code
_entity_poly.pdbx_strand_id
1 'polypeptide(L)'
;MDETGAHHPADPGITPETLRSMTFPRAPLTRRGYSEEPVHNALRRCAAALTALAEENDRLRADMQRHRDWIRANNIGDSGTVPTGVPTVDAVLQQARAQQSAEQTVFAAREQARTMLRAARAQAEALLQQMQERDGQATDEEEAERLISYLRQIAQSLTVTADQYATKHTGPATPTPVGSRQGT
;
A
#
# COMPACT_ATOMS: atom_id res chain seq x y z
N MET A 1 25.12 -32.01 -29.27
CA MET A 1 24.70 -30.76 -29.94
C MET A 1 24.48 -29.76 -28.83
N ASP A 2 25.52 -28.98 -28.59
CA ASP A 2 25.64 -28.02 -27.49
C ASP A 2 24.80 -26.75 -27.77
N GLU A 3 23.64 -26.62 -27.14
CA GLU A 3 23.00 -25.29 -26.98
C GLU A 3 23.59 -24.62 -25.74
N THR A 4 24.85 -24.22 -25.87
CA THR A 4 25.48 -23.23 -25.00
C THR A 4 24.73 -21.91 -25.21
N GLY A 5 23.72 -21.67 -24.39
CA GLY A 5 23.16 -20.35 -24.14
C GLY A 5 24.26 -19.47 -23.54
N ALA A 6 25.17 -19.02 -24.40
CA ALA A 6 26.19 -18.05 -24.05
C ALA A 6 25.47 -16.82 -23.52
N HIS A 7 25.60 -16.62 -22.21
CA HIS A 7 25.32 -15.37 -21.55
C HIS A 7 26.07 -14.29 -22.34
N HIS A 8 25.35 -13.54 -23.18
CA HIS A 8 25.94 -12.46 -23.95
C HIS A 8 26.56 -11.52 -22.91
N PRO A 9 27.90 -11.37 -22.88
CA PRO A 9 28.53 -10.44 -21.96
C PRO A 9 27.91 -9.09 -22.26
N ALA A 10 27.37 -8.43 -21.22
CA ALA A 10 26.63 -7.19 -21.31
C ALA A 10 27.22 -6.30 -22.41
N ASP A 11 26.53 -6.27 -23.55
CA ASP A 11 26.77 -5.25 -24.56
C ASP A 11 26.70 -3.95 -23.76
N PRO A 12 27.72 -3.05 -23.82
CA PRO A 12 27.68 -1.81 -23.06
C PRO A 12 26.56 -0.96 -23.66
N GLY A 13 25.34 -1.27 -23.24
CA GLY A 13 24.12 -0.64 -23.68
C GLY A 13 24.25 0.84 -23.41
N ILE A 14 23.57 1.63 -24.24
CA ILE A 14 23.56 3.08 -24.15
C ILE A 14 23.32 3.50 -22.69
N THR A 15 24.33 4.11 -22.05
CA THR A 15 24.20 4.62 -20.69
C THR A 15 23.69 6.07 -20.71
N PRO A 16 23.12 6.56 -19.60
CA PRO A 16 22.72 7.97 -19.49
C PRO A 16 23.89 8.93 -19.79
N GLU A 17 25.10 8.60 -19.37
CA GLU A 17 26.31 9.39 -19.58
C GLU A 17 26.73 9.38 -21.05
N THR A 18 26.61 8.23 -21.73
CA THR A 18 26.84 8.12 -23.18
C THR A 18 25.88 9.04 -23.95
N LEU A 19 24.60 9.10 -23.58
CA LEU A 19 23.64 10.00 -24.23
C LEU A 19 23.95 11.49 -23.97
N ARG A 20 24.44 11.84 -22.78
CA ARG A 20 24.78 13.23 -22.42
C ARG A 20 26.03 13.73 -23.16
N SER A 21 26.94 12.83 -23.50
CA SER A 21 28.20 13.13 -24.21
C SER A 21 28.13 12.85 -25.72
N MET A 22 26.99 12.36 -26.22
CA MET A 22 26.80 12.03 -27.62
C MET A 22 26.85 13.29 -28.49
N THR A 23 27.73 13.28 -29.48
CA THR A 23 27.87 14.37 -30.45
C THR A 23 27.52 13.87 -31.85
N PHE A 24 26.84 14.72 -32.63
CA PHE A 24 26.45 14.40 -34.00
C PHE A 24 27.24 15.26 -34.99
N PRO A 25 27.74 14.69 -36.10
CA PRO A 25 28.36 15.46 -37.16
C PRO A 25 27.34 16.40 -37.82
N ARG A 26 27.79 17.56 -38.30
CA ARG A 26 26.93 18.48 -39.06
C ARG A 26 26.45 17.81 -40.35
N ALA A 27 25.22 18.10 -40.73
CA ALA A 27 24.65 17.62 -41.98
C ALA A 27 25.47 18.11 -43.19
N PRO A 28 25.64 17.28 -44.22
CA PRO A 28 26.31 17.69 -45.46
C PRO A 28 25.54 18.83 -46.14
N LEU A 29 26.24 19.72 -46.83
CA LEU A 29 25.72 20.98 -47.38
C LEU A 29 24.49 20.82 -48.31
N THR A 30 24.28 19.61 -48.86
CA THR A 30 23.19 19.26 -49.76
C THR A 30 21.91 18.80 -49.05
N ARG A 31 21.91 18.63 -47.72
CA ARG A 31 20.72 18.22 -46.94
C ARG A 31 20.55 19.08 -45.69
N ARG A 32 19.30 19.42 -45.37
CA ARG A 32 18.95 19.98 -44.05
C ARG A 32 19.04 18.89 -42.98
N GLY A 33 19.78 19.17 -41.91
CA GLY A 33 19.84 18.32 -40.72
C GLY A 33 18.69 18.58 -39.74
N TYR A 34 18.64 17.79 -38.66
CA TYR A 34 17.76 18.05 -37.53
C TYR A 34 18.16 19.35 -36.81
N SER A 35 17.19 20.00 -36.19
CA SER A 35 17.46 21.17 -35.35
C SER A 35 18.18 20.73 -34.06
N GLU A 36 19.19 21.50 -33.67
CA GLU A 36 20.06 21.18 -32.55
C GLU A 36 19.33 21.17 -31.21
N GLU A 37 18.50 22.19 -30.95
CA GLU A 37 17.83 22.34 -29.65
C GLU A 37 16.83 21.21 -29.36
N PRO A 38 15.93 20.81 -30.28
CA PRO A 38 15.04 19.67 -30.07
C PRO A 38 15.79 18.35 -29.87
N VAL A 39 16.90 18.13 -30.57
CA VAL A 39 17.72 16.92 -30.43
C VAL A 39 18.35 16.88 -29.04
N HIS A 40 18.96 17.97 -28.58
CA HIS A 40 19.53 18.04 -27.24
C HIS A 40 18.47 17.85 -26.14
N ASN A 41 17.28 18.42 -26.31
CA ASN A 41 16.18 18.21 -25.37
C ASN A 41 15.74 16.73 -25.34
N ALA A 42 15.60 16.09 -26.50
CA ALA A 42 15.29 14.67 -26.59
C ALA A 42 16.36 13.80 -25.90
N LEU A 43 17.65 14.07 -26.13
CA LEU A 43 18.75 13.34 -25.47
C LEU A 43 18.72 13.51 -23.95
N ARG A 44 18.46 14.72 -23.44
CA ARG A 44 18.31 14.96 -21.99
C ARG A 44 17.16 14.15 -21.40
N ARG A 45 16.00 14.11 -22.08
CA ARG A 45 14.84 13.33 -21.64
C ARG A 45 15.12 11.82 -21.66
N CYS A 46 15.77 11.32 -22.72
CA CYS A 46 16.17 9.92 -22.80
C CYS A 46 17.17 9.54 -21.71
N ALA A 47 18.17 10.39 -21.46
CA ALA A 47 19.14 10.14 -20.38
C ALA A 47 18.45 10.10 -19.01
N ALA A 48 17.52 11.01 -18.73
CA ALA A 48 16.75 10.99 -17.49
C ALA A 48 15.88 9.72 -17.34
N ALA A 49 15.23 9.29 -18.42
CA ALA A 49 14.43 8.06 -18.42
C ALA A 49 15.28 6.80 -18.19
N LEU A 50 16.47 6.74 -18.80
CA LEU A 50 17.42 5.64 -18.58
C LEU A 50 17.93 5.60 -17.14
N THR A 51 18.21 6.76 -16.54
CA THR A 51 18.60 6.82 -15.11
C THR A 51 17.48 6.26 -14.22
N ALA A 52 16.23 6.69 -14.43
CA ALA A 52 15.10 6.19 -13.66
C ALA A 52 14.91 4.66 -13.83
N LEU A 53 15.09 4.14 -15.05
CA LEU A 53 15.00 2.71 -15.31
C LEU A 53 16.14 1.92 -14.63
N ALA A 54 17.35 2.46 -14.63
CA ALA A 54 18.50 1.83 -13.97
C ALA A 54 18.29 1.76 -12.45
N GLU A 55 17.85 2.85 -11.83
CA GLU A 55 17.52 2.88 -10.40
C GLU A 55 16.44 1.86 -10.03
N GLU A 56 15.40 1.75 -10.85
CA GLU A 56 14.34 0.77 -10.63
C GLU A 56 14.86 -0.67 -10.81
N ASN A 57 15.71 -0.91 -11.81
CA ASN A 57 16.33 -2.23 -12.00
C ASN A 57 17.18 -2.63 -10.79
N ASP A 58 17.94 -1.69 -10.24
CA ASP A 58 18.78 -1.93 -9.05
C ASP A 58 17.93 -2.18 -7.81
N ARG A 59 16.81 -1.47 -7.64
CA ARG A 59 15.82 -1.78 -6.60
C ARG A 59 15.26 -3.19 -6.76
N LEU A 60 14.79 -3.55 -7.95
CA LEU A 60 14.26 -4.88 -8.24
C LEU A 60 15.30 -5.98 -7.98
N ARG A 61 16.56 -5.75 -8.33
CA ARG A 61 17.66 -6.67 -8.03
C ARG A 61 17.90 -6.82 -6.54
N ALA A 62 17.91 -5.71 -5.79
CA ALA A 62 18.03 -5.75 -4.34
C ALA A 62 16.87 -6.51 -3.69
N ASP A 63 15.64 -6.29 -4.18
CA ASP A 63 14.44 -6.97 -3.70
C ASP A 63 14.48 -8.47 -3.99
N MET A 64 14.85 -8.86 -5.21
CA MET A 64 15.06 -10.26 -5.57
C MET A 64 16.13 -10.91 -4.70
N GLN A 65 17.24 -10.22 -4.46
CA GLN A 65 18.30 -10.72 -3.60
C GLN A 65 17.81 -10.91 -2.17
N ARG A 66 17.08 -9.94 -1.60
CA ARG A 66 16.45 -10.08 -0.28
C ARG A 66 15.50 -11.28 -0.21
N HIS A 67 14.69 -11.51 -1.24
CA HIS A 67 13.81 -12.68 -1.30
C HIS A 67 14.61 -13.98 -1.33
N ARG A 68 15.68 -14.05 -2.14
CA ARG A 68 16.55 -15.22 -2.20
C ARG A 68 17.22 -15.50 -0.86
N ASP A 69 17.68 -14.46 -0.18
CA ASP A 69 18.31 -14.56 1.14
C ASP A 69 17.30 -14.98 2.21
N TRP A 70 16.06 -14.48 2.15
CA TRP A 70 14.96 -14.92 3.02
C TRP A 70 14.62 -16.39 2.80
N ILE A 71 14.54 -16.87 1.55
CA ILE A 71 14.30 -18.29 1.24
C ILE A 71 15.42 -19.16 1.82
N ARG A 72 16.68 -18.73 1.63
CA ARG A 72 17.85 -19.43 2.15
C ARG A 72 17.86 -19.46 3.68
N ALA A 73 17.61 -18.33 4.34
CA ALA A 73 17.63 -18.22 5.80
C ALA A 73 16.52 -19.02 6.48
N ASN A 74 15.37 -19.18 5.82
CA ASN A 74 14.24 -19.94 6.36
C ASN A 74 14.24 -21.43 5.95
N ASN A 75 15.32 -21.94 5.34
CA ASN A 75 15.42 -23.34 4.91
C ASN A 75 14.20 -23.84 4.11
N ILE A 76 13.52 -22.97 3.34
CA ILE A 76 12.39 -23.36 2.47
C ILE A 76 12.88 -24.14 1.21
N GLY A 77 14.18 -24.46 1.17
CA GLY A 77 14.79 -25.33 0.19
C GLY A 77 16.18 -25.75 0.65
N ASP A 78 16.25 -26.58 1.70
CA ASP A 78 17.47 -27.37 1.93
C ASP A 78 17.62 -28.37 0.78
N SER A 79 18.26 -27.90 -0.29
CA SER A 79 18.90 -28.67 -1.35
C SER A 79 19.75 -27.67 -2.13
N GLY A 80 21.04 -27.61 -1.81
CA GLY A 80 22.05 -26.86 -2.56
C GLY A 80 22.34 -27.43 -3.95
N THR A 81 21.32 -27.98 -4.62
CA THR A 81 21.36 -28.48 -5.99
C THR A 81 20.43 -27.61 -6.83
N VAL A 82 20.94 -27.20 -7.99
CA VAL A 82 20.25 -26.42 -9.03
C VAL A 82 18.75 -26.79 -9.09
N PRO A 83 17.81 -25.83 -9.11
CA PRO A 83 16.39 -26.13 -9.15
C PRO A 83 16.06 -26.74 -10.51
N THR A 84 16.19 -28.06 -10.61
CA THR A 84 15.48 -28.84 -11.62
C THR A 84 14.01 -28.70 -11.27
N GLY A 85 13.20 -28.23 -12.22
CA GLY A 85 11.80 -27.81 -12.01
C GLY A 85 10.82 -28.91 -11.61
N VAL A 86 11.27 -29.97 -10.93
CA VAL A 86 10.44 -31.06 -10.43
C VAL A 86 10.42 -30.96 -8.90
N PRO A 87 9.26 -30.66 -8.29
CA PRO A 87 9.13 -30.60 -6.84
C PRO A 87 9.39 -31.99 -6.22
N THR A 88 10.24 -32.03 -5.20
CA THR A 88 10.57 -33.26 -4.45
C THR A 88 9.32 -33.83 -3.77
N VAL A 89 9.24 -35.16 -3.66
CA VAL A 89 8.10 -35.88 -3.04
C VAL A 89 7.78 -35.36 -1.63
N ASP A 90 8.81 -35.06 -0.83
CA ASP A 90 8.62 -34.51 0.53
C ASP A 90 8.00 -33.11 0.52
N ALA A 91 8.35 -32.27 -0.46
CA ALA A 91 7.73 -30.95 -0.62
C ALA A 91 6.25 -31.08 -1.00
N VAL A 92 5.91 -32.04 -1.85
CA VAL A 92 4.52 -32.35 -2.20
C VAL A 92 3.75 -32.87 -0.98
N LEU A 93 4.35 -33.74 -0.17
CA LEU A 93 3.73 -34.27 1.05
C LEU A 93 3.51 -33.16 2.10
N GLN A 94 4.50 -32.28 2.28
CA GLN A 94 4.39 -31.12 3.18
C GLN A 94 3.33 -30.14 2.68
N GLN A 95 3.27 -29.88 1.37
CA GLN A 95 2.24 -29.05 0.77
C GLN A 95 0.85 -29.67 0.94
N ALA A 96 0.70 -30.97 0.73
CA ALA A 96 -0.58 -31.67 0.94
C ALA A 96 -1.04 -31.55 2.41
N ARG A 97 -0.12 -31.72 3.37
CA ARG A 97 -0.42 -31.53 4.79
C ARG A 97 -0.83 -30.10 5.13
N ALA A 98 -0.17 -29.11 4.52
CA ALA A 98 -0.50 -27.69 4.70
C ALA A 98 -1.84 -27.31 4.05
N GLN A 99 -2.15 -27.88 2.87
CA GLN A 99 -3.44 -27.69 2.21
C GLN A 99 -4.58 -28.27 3.05
N GLN A 100 -4.42 -29.50 3.53
CA GLN A 100 -5.41 -30.13 4.40
C GLN A 100 -5.65 -29.34 5.69
N SER A 101 -4.60 -28.79 6.30
CA SER A 101 -4.75 -27.96 7.50
C SER A 101 -5.42 -26.62 7.20
N ALA A 102 -5.11 -25.98 6.07
CA ALA A 102 -5.76 -24.75 5.64
C ALA A 102 -7.24 -24.96 5.33
N GLU A 103 -7.61 -26.07 4.69
CA GLU A 103 -9.01 -26.40 4.44
C GLU A 103 -9.80 -26.59 5.75
N GLN A 104 -9.18 -27.20 6.76
CA GLN A 104 -9.78 -27.40 8.06
C GLN A 104 -10.05 -26.07 8.79
N THR A 105 -9.12 -25.11 8.72
CA THR A 105 -9.32 -23.79 9.33
C THR A 105 -10.39 -22.99 8.60
N VAL A 106 -10.43 -23.04 7.26
CA VAL A 106 -11.47 -22.40 6.45
C VAL A 106 -12.85 -22.99 6.77
N PHE A 107 -12.95 -24.31 6.92
CA PHE A 107 -14.19 -24.96 7.32
C PHE A 107 -14.67 -24.49 8.69
N ALA A 108 -13.78 -24.50 9.69
CA ALA A 108 -14.10 -24.06 11.05
C ALA A 108 -14.54 -22.59 11.09
N ALA A 109 -13.82 -21.71 10.37
CA ALA A 109 -14.16 -20.29 10.28
C ALA A 109 -15.53 -20.06 9.64
N ARG A 110 -15.84 -20.80 8.56
CA ARG A 110 -17.15 -20.72 7.89
C ARG A 110 -18.28 -21.17 8.80
N GLU A 111 -18.08 -22.23 9.57
CA GLU A 111 -19.10 -22.73 10.48
C GLU A 111 -19.33 -21.78 11.67
N GLN A 112 -18.26 -21.20 12.19
CA GLN A 112 -18.34 -20.15 13.21
C GLN A 112 -19.10 -18.92 12.68
N ALA A 113 -18.80 -18.47 11.45
CA ALA A 113 -19.48 -17.34 10.84
C ALA A 113 -20.99 -17.60 10.66
N ARG A 114 -21.37 -18.82 10.23
CA ARG A 114 -22.77 -19.23 10.13
C ARG A 114 -23.47 -19.22 11.49
N THR A 115 -22.77 -19.68 12.53
CA THR A 115 -23.28 -19.69 13.90
C THR A 115 -23.50 -18.28 14.42
N MET A 116 -22.53 -17.38 14.21
CA MET A 116 -22.64 -15.98 14.59
C MET A 116 -23.78 -15.27 13.85
N LEU A 117 -23.97 -15.53 12.56
CA LEU A 117 -25.06 -14.92 11.79
C LEU A 117 -26.44 -15.37 12.31
N ARG A 118 -26.60 -16.66 12.64
CA ARG A 118 -27.83 -17.18 13.25
C ARG A 118 -28.07 -16.55 14.63
N ALA A 119 -27.04 -16.45 15.45
CA ALA A 119 -27.13 -15.82 16.78
C ALA A 119 -27.49 -14.33 16.70
N ALA A 120 -26.82 -13.58 15.82
CA ALA A 120 -27.10 -12.15 15.61
C ALA A 120 -28.54 -11.91 15.13
N ARG A 121 -29.05 -12.78 14.26
CA ARG A 121 -30.44 -12.70 13.80
C ARG A 121 -31.43 -12.94 14.94
N ALA A 122 -31.22 -13.99 15.75
CA ALA A 122 -32.06 -14.27 16.91
C ALA A 122 -32.02 -13.11 17.92
N GLN A 123 -30.86 -12.48 18.14
CA GLN A 123 -30.73 -11.32 19.00
C GLN A 123 -31.46 -10.09 18.46
N ALA A 124 -31.38 -9.83 17.15
CA ALA A 124 -32.10 -8.73 16.52
C ALA A 124 -33.63 -8.92 16.63
N GLU A 125 -34.12 -10.14 16.43
CA GLU A 125 -35.54 -10.48 16.59
C GLU A 125 -36.00 -10.31 18.04
N ALA A 126 -35.20 -10.74 19.02
CA ALA A 126 -35.50 -10.54 20.44
C ALA A 126 -35.53 -9.05 20.84
N LEU A 127 -34.61 -8.24 20.30
CA LEU A 127 -34.57 -6.81 20.57
C LEU A 127 -35.78 -6.08 19.95
N LEU A 128 -36.20 -6.47 18.75
CA LEU A 128 -37.44 -5.96 18.14
C LEU A 128 -38.69 -6.34 18.95
N GLN A 129 -38.77 -7.57 19.46
CA GLN A 129 -39.87 -7.99 20.34
C GLN A 129 -39.89 -7.19 21.64
N GLN A 130 -38.74 -6.99 22.28
CA GLN A 130 -38.64 -6.18 23.49
C GLN A 130 -39.05 -4.72 23.24
N MET A 131 -38.68 -4.14 22.09
CA MET A 131 -39.14 -2.79 21.72
C MET A 131 -40.65 -2.75 21.49
N GLN A 132 -41.26 -3.78 20.89
CA GLN A 132 -42.71 -3.84 20.71
C GLN A 132 -43.47 -3.99 22.03
N GLU A 133 -42.97 -4.81 22.94
CA GLU A 133 -43.53 -4.95 24.30
C GLU A 133 -43.39 -3.63 25.08
N ARG A 134 -42.23 -2.99 24.96
CA ARG A 134 -41.96 -1.70 25.59
C ARG A 134 -42.79 -0.59 24.96
N ASP A 135 -42.97 -0.53 23.65
CA ASP A 135 -43.88 0.42 22.98
C ASP A 135 -45.35 0.14 23.34
N GLY A 136 -45.71 -1.12 23.61
CA GLY A 136 -47.01 -1.50 24.17
C GLY A 136 -47.20 -1.07 25.63
N GLN A 137 -46.12 -0.76 26.35
CA GLN A 137 -46.10 -0.20 27.71
C GLN A 137 -45.76 1.31 27.76
N ALA A 138 -45.11 1.84 26.73
CA ALA A 138 -44.54 3.19 26.64
C ALA A 138 -45.43 4.16 25.86
N THR A 139 -46.73 3.88 25.77
CA THR A 139 -47.72 4.96 25.67
C THR A 139 -47.96 5.64 27.01
N ASP A 140 -47.02 5.54 27.96
CA ASP A 140 -46.91 6.43 29.09
C ASP A 140 -46.12 7.66 28.64
N GLU A 141 -46.86 8.67 28.22
CA GLU A 141 -46.47 10.04 27.81
C GLU A 141 -45.28 10.61 28.62
N GLU A 142 -45.14 10.19 29.88
CA GLU A 142 -44.05 10.54 30.79
C GLU A 142 -42.65 10.07 30.34
N GLU A 143 -42.51 8.89 29.73
CA GLU A 143 -41.20 8.41 29.26
C GLU A 143 -40.71 9.23 28.05
N ALA A 144 -41.64 9.62 27.18
CA ALA A 144 -41.35 10.50 26.05
C ALA A 144 -40.90 11.90 26.53
N GLU A 145 -41.57 12.46 27.56
CA GLU A 145 -41.17 13.74 28.16
C GLU A 145 -39.80 13.69 28.85
N ARG A 146 -39.47 12.57 29.52
CA ARG A 146 -38.14 12.34 30.12
C ARG A 146 -37.03 12.27 29.07
N LEU A 147 -37.28 11.63 27.93
CA LEU A 147 -36.33 11.58 26.81
C LEU A 147 -36.12 12.94 26.15
N ILE A 148 -37.21 13.70 25.92
CA ILE A 148 -37.14 15.04 25.35
C ILE A 148 -36.36 16.00 26.26
N SER A 149 -36.61 15.96 27.57
CA SER A 149 -35.88 16.78 28.55
C SER A 149 -34.39 16.39 28.64
N TYR A 150 -34.07 15.09 28.61
CA TYR A 150 -32.69 14.61 28.65
C TYR A 150 -31.89 15.02 27.40
N LEU A 151 -32.46 14.89 26.20
CA LEU A 151 -31.82 15.34 24.96
C LEU A 151 -31.58 16.86 24.95
N ARG A 152 -32.52 17.65 25.50
CA ARG A 152 -32.35 19.09 25.66
C ARG A 152 -31.19 19.43 26.60
N GLN A 153 -31.02 18.69 27.69
CA GLN A 153 -29.94 18.89 28.66
C GLN A 153 -28.56 18.53 28.09
N ILE A 154 -28.46 17.45 27.30
CA ILE A 154 -27.21 17.09 26.59
C ILE A 154 -26.86 18.15 25.54
N ALA A 155 -27.84 18.62 24.77
CA ALA A 155 -27.61 19.67 23.79
C ALA A 155 -27.06 20.94 24.46
N GLN A 156 -27.64 21.33 25.61
CA GLN A 156 -27.17 22.47 26.39
C GLN A 156 -25.74 22.29 26.93
N SER A 157 -25.40 21.11 27.46
CA SER A 157 -24.05 20.85 27.97
C SER A 157 -23.00 20.81 26.86
N LEU A 158 -23.35 20.30 25.67
CA LEU A 158 -22.47 20.33 24.50
C LEU A 158 -22.23 21.76 23.99
N THR A 159 -23.25 22.63 23.95
CA THR A 159 -23.04 24.06 23.61
C THR A 159 -22.14 24.77 24.60
N VAL A 160 -22.33 24.55 25.91
CA VAL A 160 -21.46 25.13 26.95
C VAL A 160 -20.03 24.62 26.82
N THR A 161 -19.86 23.33 26.50
CA THR A 161 -18.53 22.74 26.26
C THR A 161 -17.89 23.32 24.99
N ALA A 162 -18.65 23.49 23.92
CA ALA A 162 -18.17 24.10 22.67
C ALA A 162 -17.71 25.55 22.88
N ASP A 163 -18.46 26.37 23.62
CA ASP A 163 -18.06 27.74 23.98
C ASP A 163 -16.80 27.76 24.85
N GLN A 164 -16.65 26.79 25.76
CA GLN A 164 -15.44 26.65 26.59
C GLN A 164 -14.21 26.27 25.75
N TYR A 165 -14.34 25.44 24.72
CA TYR A 165 -13.25 25.11 23.79
C TYR A 165 -12.90 26.28 22.86
N ALA A 166 -13.88 27.05 22.39
CA ALA A 166 -13.65 28.24 21.57
C ALA A 166 -12.84 29.31 22.33
N THR A 167 -13.13 29.50 23.62
CA THR A 167 -12.40 30.44 24.48
C THR A 167 -10.98 29.95 24.81
N LYS A 168 -10.75 28.64 24.90
CA LYS A 168 -9.41 28.06 25.18
C LYS A 168 -8.48 27.99 23.97
N HIS A 169 -9.02 27.97 22.74
CA HIS A 169 -8.23 27.92 21.50
C HIS A 169 -8.04 29.27 20.79
N THR A 170 -8.56 30.37 21.34
CA THR A 170 -8.19 31.73 20.91
C THR A 170 -7.06 32.27 21.78
N GLY A 171 -5.82 32.04 21.37
CA GLY A 171 -4.62 32.67 21.93
C GLY A 171 -3.34 32.30 21.17
N PRO A 172 -2.31 33.15 21.21
CA PRO A 172 -2.10 34.34 20.37
C PRO A 172 -1.46 34.00 19.00
N ALA A 173 -1.70 34.87 18.01
CA ALA A 173 -1.02 34.83 16.71
C ALA A 173 0.51 34.83 16.86
N THR A 174 1.17 33.80 16.36
CA THR A 174 2.63 33.70 16.31
C THR A 174 3.21 34.69 15.31
N PRO A 175 4.28 35.44 15.66
CA PRO A 175 4.91 36.38 14.75
C PRO A 175 5.76 35.66 13.70
N THR A 176 5.69 36.15 12.47
CA THR A 176 6.45 35.76 11.29
C THR A 176 7.98 35.85 11.49
N PRO A 177 8.78 34.92 10.95
CA PRO A 177 10.23 35.05 10.94
C PRO A 177 10.68 35.91 9.74
N VAL A 178 11.27 37.07 10.03
CA VAL A 178 12.02 37.88 9.04
C VAL A 178 13.49 37.48 9.12
N GLY A 179 14.04 36.96 8.02
CA GLY A 179 15.48 36.78 7.84
C GLY A 179 16.17 38.06 7.36
N SER A 180 17.42 38.27 7.78
CA SER A 180 18.54 39.02 7.13
C SER A 180 19.65 39.20 8.20
N ARG A 181 20.87 38.64 8.07
CA ARG A 181 22.02 39.00 7.20
C ARG A 181 23.08 39.86 7.96
N GLN A 182 24.31 39.32 7.99
CA GLN A 182 25.66 39.96 8.00
C GLN A 182 26.30 40.57 9.26
N GLY A 183 27.63 40.35 9.30
CA GLY A 183 28.68 41.17 9.94
C GLY A 183 28.99 40.74 11.37
N THR A 184 30.21 40.43 11.79
CA THR A 184 31.59 40.69 11.30
C THR A 184 32.52 39.70 11.99
#